data_AF-A0A2T2UKE1-F1
#
_entry.id   AF-A0A2T2UKE1-F1
#
_cell.length_a   1.000
_cell.length_b   1.000
_cell.length_c   1.000
_cell.angle_alpha   90.00
_cell.angle_beta   90.00
_cell.angle_gamma   90.00
#
_symmetry.space_group_name_H-M   'P 1'
#
loop_
_entity.id
_entity.type
_entity.pdbx_description
1 polymer ?
#
loop_
_entity_poly.entity_id
_entity_poly.type
_entity_poly.pdbx_seq_one_letter_code
_entity_poly.pdbx_strand_id
1 'polypeptide(L)'
;MIGERGWVVLEDDKGLNPAQNLAPLVRREVLDERVRDALDAISSALSTETLQRLNRELSADKRDPADVAADWVRETGLVTSE
;
A
#
# COMPACT_ATOMS: atom_id res chain seq x y z
N MET A 1 -8.98 1.05 14.63
CA MET A 1 -8.07 1.96 13.88
C MET A 1 -8.11 3.37 14.47
N ILE A 2 -7.07 4.19 14.28
CA ILE A 2 -6.93 5.54 14.89
C ILE A 2 -8.19 6.41 14.68
N GLY A 3 -8.72 6.50 13.45
CA GLY A 3 -9.91 7.29 13.16
C GLY A 3 -11.23 6.79 13.78
N GLU A 4 -11.33 5.53 14.18
CA GLU A 4 -12.57 4.98 14.78
C GLU A 4 -12.78 5.41 16.23
N ARG A 5 -11.71 5.84 16.90
CA ARG A 5 -11.72 6.22 18.32
C ARG A 5 -11.69 7.74 18.52
N GLY A 6 -11.89 8.51 17.44
CA GLY A 6 -11.75 9.96 17.45
C GLY A 6 -10.31 10.43 17.65
N TRP A 7 -9.33 9.57 17.37
CA TRP A 7 -7.91 9.92 17.47
C TRP A 7 -7.41 10.46 16.12
N VAL A 8 -6.38 11.29 16.18
CA VAL A 8 -5.69 11.85 15.00
C VAL A 8 -4.22 11.44 15.00
N VAL A 9 -3.64 11.25 13.83
CA VAL A 9 -2.19 11.03 13.67
C VAL A 9 -1.49 12.38 13.76
N LEU A 10 -0.49 12.46 14.62
CA LEU A 10 0.39 13.64 14.69
C LEU A 10 1.55 13.47 13.71
N GLU A 11 1.94 14.58 13.09
CA GLU A 11 3.13 14.63 12.24
C GLU A 11 4.40 14.55 13.11
N ASP A 12 5.37 13.74 12.68
CA ASP A 12 6.72 13.72 13.27
C ASP A 12 7.58 14.84 12.65
N ASP A 13 7.28 16.06 13.04
CA ASP A 13 7.86 17.30 12.52
C ASP A 13 9.39 17.41 12.71
N LYS A 14 9.95 16.65 13.65
CA LYS A 14 11.37 16.62 13.98
C LYS A 14 12.10 15.38 13.50
N GLY A 15 11.40 14.46 12.82
CA GLY A 15 11.96 13.21 12.32
C GLY A 15 12.63 12.39 13.42
N LEU A 16 12.02 12.34 14.61
CA LEU A 16 12.54 11.55 15.72
C LEU A 16 12.46 10.05 15.44
N ASN A 17 11.50 9.64 14.61
CA ASN A 17 11.33 8.27 14.17
C ASN A 17 11.94 8.09 12.77
N PRO A 18 12.72 7.01 12.56
CA PRO A 18 13.17 6.66 11.22
C PRO A 18 11.99 6.39 10.28
N ALA A 19 12.07 6.90 9.05
CA ALA A 19 11.09 6.60 8.01
C ALA A 19 11.03 5.10 7.72
N GLN A 20 9.82 4.55 7.63
CA GLN A 20 9.56 3.14 7.34
C GLN A 20 8.89 2.98 5.98
N ASN A 21 9.51 3.53 4.95
CA ASN A 21 8.98 3.45 3.59
C ASN A 21 8.94 2.00 3.11
N LEU A 22 7.84 1.63 2.46
CA LEU A 22 7.72 0.33 1.79
C LEU A 22 8.52 0.38 0.48
N ALA A 23 9.39 -0.59 0.28
CA ALA A 23 10.21 -0.71 -0.92
C ALA A 23 10.18 -2.16 -1.43
N PRO A 24 9.73 -2.40 -2.67
CA PRO A 24 9.87 -3.69 -3.31
C PRO A 24 11.35 -4.08 -3.47
N LEU A 25 11.72 -5.30 -3.08
CA LEU A 25 13.06 -5.86 -3.28
C LEU A 25 12.98 -7.03 -4.27
N VAL A 26 13.74 -6.92 -5.36
CA VAL A 26 13.69 -7.87 -6.47
C VAL A 26 15.10 -8.36 -6.80
N ARG A 27 15.24 -9.66 -7.10
CA ARG A 27 16.52 -10.21 -7.57
C ARG A 27 16.86 -9.68 -8.95
N ARG A 28 18.15 -9.41 -9.21
CA ARG A 28 18.58 -8.85 -10.48
C ARG A 28 18.25 -9.77 -11.66
N GLU A 29 18.30 -11.10 -11.48
CA GLU A 29 18.02 -12.05 -12.57
C GLU A 29 16.57 -12.05 -13.06
N VAL A 30 15.62 -11.54 -12.25
CA VAL A 30 14.18 -11.51 -12.60
C VAL A 30 13.66 -10.10 -12.89
N LEU A 31 14.52 -9.08 -12.79
CA LEU A 31 14.13 -7.70 -13.02
C LEU A 31 14.22 -7.36 -14.51
N ASP A 32 13.07 -7.31 -15.17
CA ASP A 32 12.90 -6.71 -16.49
C ASP A 32 12.13 -5.38 -16.41
N GLU A 33 11.92 -4.73 -17.56
CA GLU A 33 11.19 -3.46 -17.65
C GLU A 33 9.73 -3.60 -17.20
N ARG A 34 9.06 -4.70 -17.57
CA ARG A 34 7.67 -4.95 -17.18
C ARG A 34 7.51 -5.08 -15.67
N VAL A 35 8.40 -5.82 -15.01
CA VAL A 35 8.39 -5.98 -13.55
C VAL A 35 8.70 -4.66 -12.86
N ARG A 36 9.67 -3.90 -13.37
CA ARG A 36 10.01 -2.58 -12.82
C ARG A 36 8.82 -1.63 -12.91
N ASP A 37 8.24 -1.47 -14.10
CA ASP A 37 7.16 -0.52 -14.35
C ASP A 37 5.92 -0.86 -13.51
N ALA A 38 5.61 -2.15 -13.35
CA ALA A 38 4.50 -2.60 -12.50
C ALA A 38 4.74 -2.24 -11.02
N LEU A 39 5.94 -2.49 -10.49
CA LEU A 39 6.29 -2.20 -9.10
C LEU A 39 6.37 -0.70 -8.82
N ASP A 40 6.88 0.08 -9.76
CA ASP A 40 6.96 1.55 -9.67
C ASP A 40 5.56 2.16 -9.69
N ALA A 41 4.65 1.67 -10.54
CA ALA A 41 3.28 2.13 -10.58
C ALA A 41 2.52 1.84 -9.27
N ILE A 42 2.70 0.64 -8.71
CA ILE A 42 2.16 0.29 -7.38
C ILE A 42 2.73 1.19 -6.29
N SER A 43 4.06 1.38 -6.28
CA SER A 43 4.74 2.18 -5.25
C SER A 43 4.31 3.65 -5.29
N SER A 44 4.10 4.20 -6.49
CA SER A 44 3.61 5.58 -6.69
C SER A 44 2.17 5.77 -6.22
N ALA A 45 1.32 4.74 -6.35
CA ALA A 45 -0.09 4.80 -5.93
C ALA A 45 -0.30 4.57 -4.42
N LEU A 46 0.68 3.97 -3.71
CA LEU A 46 0.57 3.66 -2.29
C LEU A 46 0.87 4.88 -1.41
N SER A 47 -0.17 5.47 -0.83
CA SER A 47 -0.05 6.48 0.23
C SER A 47 -0.27 5.91 1.62
N THR A 48 0.09 6.67 2.65
CA THR A 48 -0.17 6.35 4.06
C THR A 48 -1.67 6.15 4.33
N GLU A 49 -2.53 6.99 3.76
CA GLU A 49 -3.99 6.91 3.88
C GLU A 49 -4.53 5.64 3.20
N THR A 50 -3.98 5.31 2.04
CA THR A 50 -4.32 4.08 1.31
C THR A 50 -3.97 2.85 2.14
N LEU A 51 -2.75 2.78 2.68
CA LEU A 51 -2.33 1.66 3.55
C LEU A 51 -3.19 1.54 4.81
N GLN A 52 -3.58 2.66 5.42
CA GLN A 52 -4.49 2.64 6.59
C GLN A 52 -5.87 2.10 6.22
N ARG A 53 -6.42 2.47 5.05
CA ARG A 53 -7.70 1.93 4.55
C ARG A 53 -7.59 0.43 4.32
N LEU A 54 -6.59 -0.03 3.57
CA LEU A 54 -6.42 -1.46 3.27
C LEU A 54 -6.22 -2.26 4.57
N ASN A 55 -5.37 -1.79 5.49
CA ASN A 55 -5.16 -2.47 6.78
C ASN A 55 -6.43 -2.54 7.64
N ARG A 56 -7.34 -1.58 7.53
CA ARG A 56 -8.64 -1.63 8.22
C ARG A 56 -9.49 -2.78 7.69
N GLU A 57 -9.55 -2.96 6.37
CA GLU A 57 -10.35 -4.02 5.75
C GLU A 57 -9.92 -5.42 6.23
N LEU A 58 -8.61 -5.61 6.44
CA LEU A 58 -8.08 -6.86 7.00
C LEU A 58 -8.33 -6.96 8.51
N SER A 59 -8.06 -5.90 9.26
CA SER A 59 -8.03 -5.96 10.74
C SER A 59 -9.41 -5.84 11.38
N ALA A 60 -10.27 -4.96 10.88
CA ALA A 60 -11.62 -4.70 11.40
C ALA A 60 -12.66 -5.52 10.65
N ASP A 61 -12.64 -5.46 9.31
CA ASP A 61 -13.68 -6.08 8.47
C ASP A 61 -13.37 -7.55 8.15
N LYS A 62 -12.18 -8.04 8.54
CA LYS A 62 -11.74 -9.43 8.40
C LYS A 62 -11.80 -9.96 6.96
N ARG A 63 -11.65 -9.07 5.98
CA ARG A 63 -11.59 -9.45 4.56
C ARG A 63 -10.32 -10.27 4.28
N ASP A 64 -10.42 -11.15 3.29
CA ASP A 64 -9.27 -11.90 2.81
C ASP A 64 -8.23 -10.95 2.19
N PRO A 65 -6.94 -11.06 2.55
CA PRO A 65 -5.89 -10.17 2.02
C PRO A 65 -5.77 -10.19 0.49
N ALA A 66 -5.98 -11.34 -0.16
CA ALA A 66 -5.86 -11.45 -1.60
C ALA A 66 -7.02 -10.72 -2.30
N ASP A 67 -8.23 -10.81 -1.76
CA ASP A 67 -9.40 -10.10 -2.28
C ASP A 67 -9.22 -8.58 -2.13
N VAL A 68 -8.76 -8.11 -0.97
CA VAL A 68 -8.49 -6.67 -0.73
C VAL A 68 -7.42 -6.14 -1.69
N ALA A 69 -6.32 -6.88 -1.88
CA ALA A 69 -5.28 -6.49 -2.81
C ALA A 69 -5.79 -6.47 -4.25
N ALA A 70 -6.52 -7.49 -4.68
CA ALA A 70 -7.04 -7.58 -6.04
C ALA A 70 -8.06 -6.46 -6.34
N ASP A 71 -8.94 -6.14 -5.38
CA ASP A 71 -9.89 -5.03 -5.50
C ASP A 71 -9.18 -3.70 -5.60
N TRP A 72 -8.20 -3.43 -4.73
CA TRP A 72 -7.46 -2.17 -4.74
C TRP A 72 -6.68 -1.95 -6.05
N VAL A 73 -5.99 -2.97 -6.57
CA VAL A 73 -5.26 -2.84 -7.85
C VAL A 73 -6.24 -2.62 -9.02
N ARG A 74 -7.45 -3.20 -8.97
CA ARG A 74 -8.50 -2.93 -9.96
C ARG A 74 -9.04 -1.50 -9.86
N GLU A 75 -9.31 -1.01 -8.65
CA GLU A 75 -9.81 0.36 -8.40
C GLU A 75 -8.84 1.45 -8.87
N THR A 76 -7.53 1.19 -8.75
CA THR A 76 -6.48 2.12 -9.21
C THR A 76 -6.31 2.11 -10.73
N GLY A 77 -6.93 1.17 -11.44
CA GLY A 77 -6.75 0.98 -12.88
C GLY A 77 -5.36 0.44 -13.27
N LEU A 78 -4.57 -0.02 -12.29
CA LEU A 78 -3.24 -0.59 -12.52
C LEU A 78 -3.29 -1.98 -13.18
N VAL A 79 -4.43 -2.65 -13.07
CA VAL A 79 -4.76 -3.84 -13.88
C VAL A 79 -6.06 -3.60 -14.63
N THR A 80 -5.98 -3.63 -15.96
CA THR A 80 -7.17 -3.80 -16.80
C THR A 80 -7.48 -5.28 -16.90
N SER A 81 -8.71 -5.66 -16.55
CA SER A 81 -9.20 -7.02 -16.72
C SER A 81 -9.01 -7.46 -18.17
N GLU A 82 -8.31 -8.58 -18.38
CA GLU A 82 -8.59 -9.49 -19.50
C GLU A 82 -9.53 -10.60 -19.02
#